data_AF-A0A8J7H3T5-F1
#
_entry.id   AF-A0A8J7H3T5-F1
#
_cell.length_a   1.000
_cell.length_b   1.000
_cell.length_c   1.000
_cell.angle_alpha   90.00
_cell.angle_beta   90.00
_cell.angle_gamma   90.00
#
_symmetry.space_group_name_H-M   'P 1'
#
loop_
_entity.id
_entity.type
_entity.pdbx_description
1 polymer ?
#
loop_
_entity_poly.entity_id
_entity_poly.type
_entity_poly.pdbx_seq_one_letter_code
_entity_poly.pdbx_strand_id
1 'polypeptide(L)'
;MNKIRKIHLPAISMAFTLAILFSATITLLRGNDTTGIFASVMQMLGFVVALQIINVFISRIRFRKYYQYYLSNFFIMYAFFISVAYVFHWFGFRLENIILNTIIFIFIFTFIQHHFYKLLKKEADEINALLDNKERQ
;
A
#
# COMPACT_ATOMS: atom_id res chain seq x y z
N MET A 1 -9.83 -16.46 7.72
CA MET A 1 -8.48 -16.76 7.20
C MET A 1 -8.31 -16.57 5.69
N ASN A 2 -9.32 -16.83 4.83
CA ASN A 2 -9.16 -16.70 3.37
C ASN A 2 -9.06 -15.25 2.80
N LYS A 3 -9.70 -14.25 3.44
CA LYS A 3 -9.58 -12.84 3.03
C LYS A 3 -8.16 -12.29 3.16
N ILE A 4 -7.44 -12.66 4.23
CA ILE A 4 -6.06 -12.19 4.46
C ILE A 4 -5.11 -12.71 3.36
N ARG A 5 -5.20 -13.99 2.99
CA ARG A 5 -4.39 -14.58 1.92
C ARG A 5 -4.74 -14.08 0.52
N LYS A 6 -6.03 -13.90 0.18
CA LYS A 6 -6.44 -13.50 -1.17
C LYS A 6 -6.29 -12.01 -1.46
N ILE A 7 -6.31 -11.18 -0.42
CA ILE A 7 -6.37 -9.71 -0.57
C ILE A 7 -5.07 -9.08 -0.12
N HIS A 8 -4.62 -9.34 1.12
CA HIS A 8 -3.45 -8.67 1.66
C HIS A 8 -2.13 -9.18 1.06
N LEU A 9 -2.05 -10.46 0.70
CA LEU A 9 -0.82 -11.05 0.13
C LEU A 9 -0.51 -10.51 -1.28
N PRO A 10 -1.49 -10.40 -2.19
CA PRO A 10 -1.29 -9.68 -3.45
C PRO A 10 -1.05 -8.18 -3.24
N ALA A 11 -1.66 -7.55 -2.23
CA ALA A 11 -1.42 -6.14 -1.89
C ALA A 11 0.05 -5.88 -1.58
N ILE A 12 0.62 -6.74 -0.72
CA ILE A 12 2.02 -6.71 -0.30
C ILE A 12 2.89 -6.87 -1.52
N SER A 13 2.63 -7.89 -2.34
CA SER A 13 3.42 -8.15 -3.54
C SER A 13 3.38 -6.96 -4.49
N MET A 14 2.21 -6.39 -4.79
CA MET A 14 2.11 -5.24 -5.71
C MET A 14 2.80 -4.00 -5.14
N ALA A 15 2.57 -3.68 -3.87
CA ALA A 15 3.20 -2.54 -3.20
C ALA A 15 4.73 -2.70 -3.19
N PHE A 16 5.22 -3.89 -2.88
CA PHE A 16 6.64 -4.22 -2.86
C PHE A 16 7.26 -4.15 -4.25
N THR A 17 6.62 -4.71 -5.28
CA THR A 17 7.12 -4.67 -6.65
C THR A 17 7.18 -3.23 -7.17
N LEU A 18 6.14 -2.42 -6.94
CA LEU A 18 6.13 -0.99 -7.33
C LEU A 18 7.22 -0.20 -6.59
N ALA A 19 7.38 -0.45 -5.30
CA ALA A 19 8.37 0.19 -4.45
C ALA A 19 9.81 -0.12 -4.92
N ILE A 20 10.10 -1.39 -5.24
CA ILE A 20 11.39 -1.80 -5.79
C ILE A 20 11.61 -1.23 -7.18
N LEU A 21 10.61 -1.28 -8.07
CA LEU A 21 10.73 -0.76 -9.43
C LEU A 21 11.09 0.73 -9.41
N PHE A 22 10.45 1.50 -8.53
CA PHE A 22 10.74 2.91 -8.34
C PHE A 22 12.16 3.13 -7.80
N SER A 23 12.54 2.40 -6.75
CA SER A 23 13.89 2.47 -6.19
C SER A 23 14.96 2.14 -7.23
N ALA A 24 14.76 1.07 -8.01
CA ALA A 24 15.68 0.65 -9.06
C ALA A 24 15.80 1.70 -10.18
N THR A 25 14.69 2.36 -10.53
CA THR A 25 14.69 3.43 -11.54
C THR A 25 15.49 4.64 -11.06
N ILE A 26 15.33 5.04 -9.78
CA ILE A 26 16.13 6.12 -9.19
C ILE A 26 17.62 5.75 -9.13
N THR A 27 17.94 4.51 -8.74
CA THR A 27 19.33 4.03 -8.69
C THR A 27 19.98 4.03 -10.08
N LEU A 28 19.25 3.58 -11.12
CA LEU A 28 19.72 3.63 -12.51
C LEU A 28 19.96 5.06 -12.99
N LEU A 29 19.07 6.00 -12.67
CA LEU A 29 19.21 7.41 -13.04
C LEU A 29 20.35 8.13 -12.31
N ARG A 30 20.67 7.70 -11.08
CA ARG A 30 21.74 8.31 -10.26
C ARG A 30 23.12 7.67 -10.45
N GLY A 31 23.21 6.55 -11.16
CA GLY A 31 24.49 5.91 -11.51
C GLY A 31 25.33 5.43 -10.32
N ASN A 32 24.71 5.08 -9.19
CA ASN A 32 25.41 4.81 -7.92
C ASN A 32 25.62 3.30 -7.62
N ASP A 33 26.64 3.01 -6.81
CA ASP A 33 27.19 1.68 -6.51
C ASP A 33 26.18 0.64 -6.00
N THR A 34 26.30 -0.58 -6.53
CA THR A 34 25.39 -1.74 -6.31
C THR A 34 25.40 -2.30 -4.89
N THR A 35 26.37 -1.90 -4.05
CA THR A 35 26.55 -2.38 -2.67
C THR A 35 25.43 -1.96 -1.71
N GLY A 36 24.67 -0.90 -2.01
CA GLY A 36 23.55 -0.42 -1.19
C GLY A 36 22.18 -1.03 -1.52
N ILE A 37 22.08 -1.85 -2.57
CA ILE A 37 20.80 -2.35 -3.09
C ILE A 37 20.14 -3.33 -2.11
N PHE A 38 20.90 -4.27 -1.54
CA PHE A 38 20.34 -5.29 -0.65
C PHE A 38 19.75 -4.68 0.64
N ALA A 39 20.47 -3.72 1.24
CA ALA A 39 19.99 -2.98 2.40
C ALA A 39 18.72 -2.18 2.06
N SER A 40 18.69 -1.50 0.91
CA SER A 40 17.52 -0.75 0.44
C SER A 40 16.30 -1.65 0.20
N VAL A 41 16.49 -2.83 -0.41
CA VAL A 41 15.42 -3.81 -0.64
C VAL A 41 14.86 -4.33 0.69
N MET A 42 15.72 -4.62 1.66
CA MET A 42 15.29 -5.12 2.97
C MET A 42 14.54 -4.06 3.78
N GLN A 43 14.98 -2.80 3.72
CA GLN A 43 14.25 -1.66 4.29
C GLN A 43 12.88 -1.48 3.65
N MET A 44 12.79 -1.58 2.32
CA MET A 44 11.53 -1.47 1.58
C MET A 44 10.56 -2.61 1.93
N LEU A 45 11.09 -3.84 2.09
CA LEU A 45 10.29 -4.99 2.53
C LEU A 45 9.73 -4.77 3.94
N GLY A 46 10.59 -4.35 4.88
CA GLY A 46 10.18 -4.03 6.24
C GLY A 46 9.10 -2.94 6.30
N PHE A 47 9.25 -1.90 5.48
CA PHE A 47 8.26 -0.84 5.35
C PHE A 47 6.90 -1.34 4.85
N VAL A 48 6.87 -2.15 3.79
CA VAL A 48 5.62 -2.70 3.24
C VAL A 48 4.93 -3.61 4.25
N VAL A 49 5.69 -4.43 4.98
CA VAL A 49 5.15 -5.28 6.06
C VAL A 49 4.53 -4.42 7.16
N ALA A 50 5.24 -3.37 7.61
CA ALA A 50 4.73 -2.46 8.63
C ALA A 50 3.45 -1.73 8.19
N LEU A 51 3.38 -1.27 6.94
CA LEU A 51 2.17 -0.66 6.38
C LEU A 51 0.97 -1.62 6.42
N GLN A 52 1.17 -2.92 6.18
CA GLN A 52 0.07 -3.89 6.27
C GLN A 52 -0.38 -4.15 7.68
N ILE A 53 0.55 -4.19 8.64
CA ILE A 53 0.21 -4.30 10.06
C ILE A 53 -0.71 -3.13 10.42
N ILE A 54 -0.32 -1.91 10.07
CA ILE A 54 -1.14 -0.70 10.24
C ILE A 54 -2.51 -0.86 9.56
N ASN A 55 -2.55 -1.32 8.31
CA ASN A 55 -3.79 -1.53 7.57
C ASN A 55 -4.73 -2.53 8.27
N VAL A 56 -4.18 -3.63 8.80
CA VAL A 56 -4.94 -4.63 9.58
C VAL A 56 -5.48 -4.01 10.86
N PHE A 57 -4.69 -3.20 11.58
CA PHE A 57 -5.17 -2.50 12.77
C PHE A 57 -6.31 -1.53 12.44
N ILE A 58 -6.17 -0.73 11.39
CA ILE A 58 -7.20 0.24 10.96
C ILE A 58 -8.47 -0.50 10.49
N SER A 59 -8.34 -1.65 9.82
CA SER A 59 -9.48 -2.46 9.39
C SER A 59 -10.33 -3.02 10.54
N ARG A 60 -9.79 -3.09 11.77
CA ARG A 60 -10.56 -3.50 12.96
C ARG A 60 -11.44 -2.37 13.50
N ILE A 61 -11.17 -1.12 13.12
CA ILE A 61 -11.98 0.03 13.54
C ILE A 61 -13.24 0.07 12.67
N ARG A 62 -14.41 0.07 13.32
CA ARG A 62 -15.71 0.16 12.62
C ARG A 62 -15.98 1.59 12.18
N PHE A 63 -15.63 1.93 10.96
CA PHE A 63 -16.01 3.21 10.34
C PHE A 63 -17.41 3.14 9.75
N ARG A 64 -18.22 4.20 9.96
CA ARG A 64 -19.60 4.28 9.47
C ARG A 64 -19.69 4.60 7.97
N LYS A 65 -18.69 5.28 7.41
CA LYS A 65 -18.62 5.68 6.00
C LYS A 65 -17.28 5.27 5.38
N TYR A 66 -17.32 4.78 4.14
CA TYR A 66 -16.12 4.41 3.38
C TYR A 66 -15.12 5.57 3.23
N TYR A 67 -15.60 6.79 3.02
CA TYR A 67 -14.74 7.98 2.92
C TYR A 67 -13.95 8.26 4.19
N GLN A 68 -14.55 8.04 5.38
CA GLN A 68 -13.86 8.24 6.67
C GLN A 68 -12.74 7.21 6.87
N TYR A 69 -13.00 5.95 6.48
CA TYR A 69 -11.98 4.90 6.47
C TYR A 69 -10.84 5.26 5.53
N TYR A 70 -11.15 5.65 4.28
CA TYR A 70 -10.16 5.99 3.27
C TYR A 70 -9.24 7.13 3.74
N LEU A 71 -9.83 8.21 4.26
CA LEU A 71 -9.09 9.39 4.68
C LEU A 71 -8.24 9.12 5.93
N SER A 72 -8.78 8.39 6.93
CA SER A 72 -8.02 7.99 8.11
C SER A 72 -6.86 7.08 7.74
N ASN A 73 -7.08 6.11 6.85
CA ASN A 73 -6.03 5.21 6.39
C ASN A 73 -4.93 5.96 5.64
N PHE A 74 -5.30 6.91 4.77
CA PHE A 74 -4.35 7.75 4.06
C PHE A 74 -3.46 8.53 5.03
N PHE A 75 -4.03 9.26 5.98
CA PHE A 75 -3.26 10.08 6.91
C PHE A 75 -2.31 9.26 7.79
N ILE A 76 -2.78 8.11 8.31
CA ILE A 76 -1.93 7.26 9.17
C ILE A 76 -0.78 6.65 8.36
N MET A 77 -1.07 6.10 7.17
CA MET A 77 -0.03 5.51 6.33
C MET A 77 0.96 6.55 5.81
N TYR A 78 0.50 7.76 5.49
CA TYR A 78 1.36 8.84 5.04
C TYR A 78 2.25 9.38 6.15
N ALA A 79 1.72 9.57 7.36
CA ALA A 79 2.51 9.95 8.52
C ALA A 79 3.62 8.92 8.78
N PHE A 80 3.27 7.62 8.72
CA PHE A 80 4.25 6.54 8.86
C PHE A 80 5.30 6.56 7.74
N PHE A 81 4.89 6.77 6.48
CA PHE A 81 5.82 6.90 5.36
C PHE A 81 6.83 8.03 5.55
N ILE A 82 6.38 9.23 5.95
CA ILE A 82 7.29 10.35 6.22
C ILE A 82 8.25 10.02 7.36
N SER A 83 7.77 9.44 8.46
CA SER A 83 8.63 9.07 9.59
C SER A 83 9.72 8.08 9.19
N VAL A 84 9.37 7.04 8.43
CA VAL A 84 10.32 6.05 7.93
C VAL A 84 11.29 6.69 6.94
N ALA A 85 10.79 7.49 5.99
CA ALA A 85 11.64 8.18 5.03
C ALA A 85 12.64 9.14 5.70
N TYR A 86 12.27 9.75 6.83
CA TYR A 86 13.16 10.55 7.65
C TYR A 86 14.26 9.71 8.33
N VAL A 87 13.87 8.64 9.03
CA VAL A 87 14.79 7.77 9.77
C VAL A 87 15.80 7.07 8.86
N PHE A 88 15.36 6.63 7.68
CA PHE A 88 16.21 5.90 6.73
C PHE A 88 16.82 6.80 5.64
N HIS A 89 16.62 8.12 5.72
CA HIS A 89 17.17 9.10 4.77
C HIS A 89 16.87 8.77 3.30
N TRP A 90 15.67 8.28 2.99
CA TRP A 90 15.29 7.83 1.64
C TRP A 90 15.36 8.94 0.58
N PHE A 91 15.10 10.18 0.99
CA PHE A 91 15.27 11.35 0.14
C PHE A 91 15.73 12.54 0.99
N GLY A 92 16.44 13.47 0.36
CA GLY A 92 16.79 14.73 1.03
C GLY A 92 15.53 15.52 1.35
N PHE A 93 15.36 15.96 2.61
CA PHE A 93 14.22 16.74 3.11
C PHE A 93 14.22 18.18 2.57
N ARG A 94 14.14 18.30 1.24
CA ARG A 94 13.86 19.53 0.51
C ARG A 94 12.39 19.52 0.13
N LEU A 95 11.77 20.70 0.08
CA LEU A 95 10.35 20.85 -0.25
C LEU A 95 9.99 20.16 -1.58
N GLU A 96 10.83 20.30 -2.61
CA GLU A 96 10.63 19.67 -3.92
C GLU A 96 10.56 18.14 -3.84
N ASN A 97 11.49 17.51 -3.11
CA ASN A 97 11.52 16.06 -2.92
C ASN A 97 10.32 15.60 -2.10
N ILE A 98 9.92 16.35 -1.06
CA ILE A 98 8.74 16.03 -0.26
C ILE A 98 7.51 16.03 -1.18
N ILE A 99 7.28 17.11 -1.93
CA ILE A 99 6.13 17.24 -2.84
C ILE A 99 6.09 16.08 -3.86
N LEU A 100 7.22 15.79 -4.50
CA LEU A 100 7.32 14.72 -5.50
C LEU A 100 7.00 13.34 -4.89
N ASN A 101 7.58 13.02 -3.72
CA ASN A 101 7.32 11.76 -3.04
C ASN A 101 5.88 11.66 -2.51
N THR A 102 5.28 12.77 -2.06
CA THR A 102 3.87 12.83 -1.65
C THR A 102 2.94 12.51 -2.81
N ILE A 103 3.18 13.08 -4.00
CA ILE A 103 2.36 12.81 -5.19
C ILE A 103 2.44 11.33 -5.57
N ILE A 104 3.65 10.76 -5.56
CA ILE A 104 3.86 9.34 -5.83
C ILE A 104 3.14 8.47 -4.81
N PHE A 105 3.25 8.82 -3.53
CA PHE A 105 2.55 8.11 -2.45
C PHE A 105 1.04 8.14 -2.65
N ILE A 106 0.45 9.30 -2.96
CA ILE A 106 -0.99 9.43 -3.25
C ILE A 106 -1.39 8.55 -4.42
N PHE A 107 -0.60 8.55 -5.50
CA PHE A 107 -0.88 7.74 -6.69
C PHE A 107 -0.88 6.24 -6.36
N ILE A 108 0.18 5.75 -5.70
CA ILE A 108 0.30 4.35 -5.30
C ILE A 108 -0.81 3.96 -4.33
N PHE A 109 -1.07 4.78 -3.31
CA PHE A 109 -2.11 4.53 -2.32
C PHE A 109 -3.49 4.43 -2.98
N THR A 110 -3.83 5.39 -3.85
CA THR A 110 -5.11 5.42 -4.56
C THR A 110 -5.27 4.20 -5.47
N PHE A 111 -4.20 3.84 -6.21
CA PHE A 111 -4.20 2.67 -7.09
C PHE A 111 -4.45 1.38 -6.31
N ILE A 112 -3.74 1.19 -5.20
CA ILE A 112 -3.89 0.02 -4.33
C ILE A 112 -5.30 -0.03 -3.73
N GLN A 113 -5.79 1.07 -3.14
CA GLN A 113 -7.12 1.11 -2.54
C GLN A 113 -8.23 0.86 -3.56
N HIS A 114 -8.12 1.42 -4.77
CA HIS A 114 -9.10 1.20 -5.84
C HIS A 114 -9.13 -0.25 -6.31
N HIS A 115 -7.95 -0.86 -6.49
CA HIS A 115 -7.85 -2.27 -6.83
C HIS A 115 -8.53 -3.14 -5.77
N PHE A 116 -8.30 -2.85 -4.48
CA PHE A 116 -8.93 -3.58 -3.39
C PHE A 116 -10.42 -3.37 -3.29
N TYR A 117 -10.89 -2.14 -3.49
CA TYR A 117 -12.30 -1.84 -3.52
C TYR A 117 -13.03 -2.63 -4.61
N LYS A 118 -12.47 -2.67 -5.83
CA LYS A 118 -13.03 -3.45 -6.94
C LYS A 118 -13.06 -4.95 -6.64
N LEU A 119 -11.99 -5.48 -6.07
CA LEU A 119 -11.90 -6.89 -5.71
C LEU A 119 -12.95 -7.26 -4.66
N LEU A 120 -13.07 -6.46 -3.60
CA LEU A 120 -14.06 -6.66 -2.53
C LEU A 120 -15.50 -6.54 -3.04
N LYS A 121 -15.76 -5.59 -3.96
CA LYS A 121 -17.07 -5.46 -4.60
C LYS A 121 -17.42 -6.70 -5.43
N LYS A 122 -16.48 -7.19 -6.23
CA LYS A 122 -16.67 -8.41 -7.04
C LYS A 122 -16.95 -9.63 -6.17
N GLU A 123 -16.23 -9.80 -5.06
CA GLU A 123 -16.51 -10.89 -4.11
C GLU A 123 -17.92 -10.78 -3.50
N ALA A 124 -18.38 -9.56 -3.18
CA ALA A 124 -19.73 -9.36 -2.65
C ALA A 124 -20.82 -9.68 -3.67
N ASP A 125 -20.62 -9.26 -4.92
CA ASP A 125 -21.54 -9.54 -6.02
C ASP A 125 -21.62 -11.05 -6.33
N GLU A 126 -20.49 -11.77 -6.29
CA GLU A 126 -20.44 -13.23 -6.44
C GLU A 126 -21.20 -13.95 -5.31
N ILE A 127 -21.04 -13.52 -4.06
CA ILE A 127 -21.78 -14.10 -2.92
C ILE A 127 -23.28 -13.86 -3.07
N ASN A 128 -23.69 -12.67 -3.45
CA ASN A 128 -25.11 -12.34 -3.64
C ASN A 128 -25.73 -13.17 -4.78
N ALA A 129 -25.01 -13.35 -5.90
CA ALA A 129 -25.46 -14.20 -6.99
C ALA A 129 -25.58 -15.68 -6.58
N LEU A 130 -24.68 -16.18 -5.75
CA LEU A 130 -24.75 -17.54 -5.21
C LEU A 130 -25.92 -17.73 -4.24
N LEU A 131 -26.27 -16.71 -3.46
CA LEU A 131 -27.43 -16.74 -2.56
C LEU A 131 -28.75 -16.73 -3.34
N ASP A 132 -28.89 -15.84 -4.33
CA ASP A 132 -30.09 -15.76 -5.17
C ASP A 132 -30.32 -17.07 -5.96
N ASN A 133 -29.26 -17.70 -6.46
CA ASN A 133 -29.36 -19.02 -7.10
C ASN A 133 -29.75 -20.16 -6.13
N LYS A 134 -29.47 -20.01 -4.84
CA LYS A 134 -29.82 -20.99 -3.81
C LYS A 134 -31.26 -20.83 -3.31
N GLU A 135 -31.79 -19.61 -3.30
CA GLU A 135 -33.19 -19.33 -2.91
C GLU A 135 -34.19 -19.69 -4.02
N ARG A 136 -33.75 -19.81 -5.28
CA ARG A 136 -34.57 -20.21 -6.43
C ARG A 136 -34.63 -21.73 -6.68
N GLN A 137 -33.89 -22.53 -5.92
CA GLN A 137 -33.94 -24.00 -5.94
C GLN A 137 -34.82 -24.53 -4.81
#